data_AF-A0A0L8H346-F1
#
_entry.id   AF-A0A0L8H346-F1
#
_cell.length_a   1.000
_cell.length_b   1.000
_cell.length_c   1.000
_cell.angle_alpha   90.00
_cell.angle_beta   90.00
_cell.angle_gamma   90.00
#
_symmetry.space_group_name_H-M   'P 1'
#
loop_
_entity.id
_entity.type
_entity.pdbx_description
1 polymer ?
#
loop_
_entity_poly.entity_id
_entity_poly.type
_entity_poly.pdbx_seq_one_letter_code
_entity_poly.pdbx_strand_id
1 'polypeptide(L)'
;MPPEIRRLAINKNSGETLLHRSARCGYQDVLYYCLKTRSVDVNARDNAGFTPLHECCVRGNLYVARYLISYGADVNQCSQDGIR
;
A
#
# COMPACT_ATOMS: atom_id res chain seq x y z
N MET A 1 -4.72 -18.79 -3.24
CA MET A 1 -3.45 -18.21 -2.72
C MET A 1 -3.32 -18.52 -1.23
N PRO A 2 -2.12 -18.80 -0.69
CA PRO A 2 -1.96 -19.31 0.67
C PRO A 2 -2.17 -18.22 1.75
N PRO A 3 -2.81 -18.55 2.89
CA PRO A 3 -3.16 -17.63 3.97
C PRO A 3 -1.97 -16.99 4.72
N GLU A 4 -0.73 -17.42 4.45
CA GLU A 4 0.45 -16.93 5.17
C GLU A 4 0.95 -15.56 4.69
N ILE A 5 0.57 -15.14 3.49
CA ILE A 5 0.94 -13.84 2.90
C ILE A 5 0.23 -12.67 3.61
N ARG A 6 -0.90 -12.92 4.30
CA ARG A 6 -1.71 -11.93 5.01
C ARG A 6 -1.09 -11.36 6.30
N ARG A 7 0.05 -11.85 6.79
CA ARG A 7 0.44 -11.64 8.20
C ARG A 7 1.41 -10.52 8.50
N LEU A 8 1.99 -9.83 7.51
CA LEU A 8 2.81 -8.66 7.80
C LEU A 8 1.93 -7.42 7.96
N ALA A 9 1.46 -7.23 9.20
CA ALA A 9 0.89 -5.99 9.73
C ALA A 9 -0.39 -5.49 9.02
N ILE A 10 -1.40 -6.36 8.91
CA ILE A 10 -2.77 -5.99 8.53
C ILE A 10 -3.55 -5.57 9.78
N ASN A 11 -4.09 -4.36 9.77
CA ASN A 11 -5.11 -3.93 10.72
C ASN A 11 -6.41 -4.69 10.42
N LYS A 12 -6.89 -5.50 11.38
CA LYS A 12 -8.10 -6.32 11.19
C LYS A 12 -9.38 -5.50 11.03
N ASN A 13 -9.42 -4.26 11.52
CA ASN A 13 -10.61 -3.43 11.47
C ASN A 13 -10.75 -2.70 10.12
N SER A 14 -9.63 -2.26 9.54
CA SER A 14 -9.62 -1.49 8.29
C SER A 14 -9.10 -2.26 7.09
N GLY A 15 -8.44 -3.40 7.28
CA GLY A 15 -7.75 -4.12 6.20
C GLY A 15 -6.42 -3.47 5.78
N GLU A 16 -6.06 -2.33 6.38
CA GLU A 16 -4.84 -1.60 6.03
C GLU A 16 -3.59 -2.37 6.39
N THR A 17 -2.66 -2.45 5.45
CA THR A 17 -1.30 -2.97 5.69
C THR A 17 -0.37 -1.88 6.23
N LEU A 18 0.82 -2.27 6.70
CA LEU A 18 1.86 -1.30 7.06
C LEU A 18 2.27 -0.40 5.88
N LEU A 19 2.15 -0.88 4.63
CA LEU A 19 2.34 -0.05 3.45
C LEU A 19 1.30 1.06 3.34
N HIS A 20 0.02 0.81 3.67
CA HIS A 20 -1.00 1.86 3.66
C HIS A 20 -0.63 2.99 4.62
N ARG A 21 -0.26 2.62 5.85
CA ARG A 21 0.08 3.61 6.88
C ARG A 21 1.37 4.36 6.57
N SER A 22 2.42 3.67 6.14
CA SER A 22 3.67 4.33 5.75
C SER A 22 3.51 5.20 4.50
N ALA A 23 2.69 4.79 3.54
CA ALA A 23 2.41 5.58 2.35
C ALA A 23 1.57 6.83 2.65
N ARG A 24 0.53 6.69 3.49
CA ARG A 24 -0.30 7.80 3.97
C ARG A 24 0.52 8.80 4.78
N CYS A 25 1.34 8.33 5.72
CA CYS A 25 2.11 9.20 6.61
C CYS A 25 3.43 9.69 6.00
N GLY A 26 3.85 9.17 4.84
CA GLY A 26 5.13 9.50 4.23
C GLY A 26 6.34 8.92 4.96
N TYR A 27 6.18 7.84 5.72
CA TYR A 27 7.26 7.17 6.46
C TYR A 27 8.13 6.33 5.53
N GLN A 28 9.07 7.00 4.86
CA GLN A 28 9.89 6.43 3.78
C GLN A 28 10.73 5.24 4.24
N ASP A 29 11.35 5.30 5.43
CA ASP A 29 12.19 4.20 5.93
C ASP A 29 11.37 2.94 6.20
N VAL A 30 10.18 3.10 6.78
CA VAL A 30 9.26 2.00 7.05
C VAL A 30 8.73 1.42 5.73
N LEU A 31 8.35 2.29 4.79
CA LEU A 31 7.90 1.89 3.46
C LEU A 31 9.00 1.08 2.75
N TYR A 32 10.25 1.57 2.77
CA TYR A 32 11.39 0.91 2.16
C TYR A 32 11.68 -0.46 2.79
N TYR A 33 11.69 -0.54 4.12
CA TYR A 33 11.86 -1.79 4.83
C TYR A 33 10.78 -2.81 4.46
N CYS A 34 9.53 -2.37 4.36
CA CYS A 34 8.41 -3.22 3.93
C CYS A 34 8.59 -3.70 2.49
N LEU A 35 8.88 -2.80 1.55
CA LEU A 35 9.05 -3.16 0.13
C LEU A 35 10.24 -4.09 -0.13
N LYS A 36 11.28 -4.04 0.71
CA LYS A 36 12.41 -5.00 0.66
C LYS A 36 12.07 -6.37 1.24
N THR A 37 10.99 -6.48 2.00
CA THR A 37 10.55 -7.77 2.56
C THR A 37 9.85 -8.58 1.47
N ARG A 38 10.37 -9.78 1.15
CA ARG A 38 9.94 -10.64 0.02
C ARG A 38 8.45 -11.02 -0.03
N SER A 39 7.69 -10.74 1.02
CA SER A 39 6.31 -11.21 1.19
C SER A 39 5.28 -10.08 1.31
N VAL A 40 5.60 -8.88 0.84
CA VAL A 40 4.69 -7.73 0.89
C VAL A 40 3.98 -7.55 -0.46
N ASP A 41 2.65 -7.50 -0.41
CA ASP A 41 1.82 -7.13 -1.57
C ASP A 41 1.70 -5.61 -1.67
N VAL A 42 2.38 -5.04 -2.67
CA VAL A 42 2.36 -3.59 -2.95
C VAL A 42 0.98 -3.09 -3.41
N ASN A 43 0.16 -3.98 -3.96
CA ASN A 43 -1.19 -3.72 -4.46
C ASN A 43 -2.27 -4.16 -3.47
N ALA A 44 -1.90 -4.46 -2.22
CA ALA A 44 -2.84 -4.84 -1.18
C ALA A 44 -3.96 -3.81 -1.08
N ARG A 45 -5.20 -4.29 -0.99
CA ARG A 45 -6.39 -3.46 -0.85
C ARG A 45 -6.89 -3.47 0.59
N ASP A 46 -7.17 -2.31 1.13
CA ASP A 46 -7.89 -2.19 2.40
C ASP A 46 -9.39 -2.51 2.22
N ASN A 47 -10.17 -2.41 3.31
CA ASN A 47 -11.59 -2.75 3.28
C ASN A 47 -12.43 -1.80 2.38
N ALA A 48 -11.96 -0.59 2.11
CA ALA A 48 -12.56 0.36 1.17
C ALA A 48 -11.98 0.22 -0.26
N GLY A 49 -11.07 -0.74 -0.46
CA GLY A 49 -10.46 -0.99 -1.75
C GLY A 49 -9.34 -0.02 -2.13
N PHE A 50 -8.87 0.81 -1.20
CA PHE A 50 -7.70 1.63 -1.44
C PHE A 50 -6.44 0.80 -1.40
N THR A 51 -5.44 1.20 -2.19
CA THR A 51 -4.09 0.63 -2.18
C THR A 51 -3.12 1.62 -1.51
N PRO A 52 -1.91 1.21 -1.12
CA PRO A 52 -0.89 2.14 -0.65
C PRO A 52 -0.62 3.30 -1.61
N LEU A 53 -0.75 3.07 -2.93
CA LEU A 53 -0.58 4.10 -3.94
C LEU A 53 -1.68 5.17 -3.85
N HIS A 54 -2.94 4.77 -3.68
CA HIS A 54 -4.04 5.72 -3.47
C HIS A 54 -3.76 6.62 -2.25
N GLU A 55 -3.33 6.01 -1.14
CA GLU A 55 -3.07 6.72 0.11
C GLU A 55 -1.98 7.80 -0.01
N CYS A 56 -0.88 7.49 -0.70
CA CYS A 56 0.18 8.49 -0.91
C CYS A 56 -0.26 9.59 -1.88
N CYS A 57 -1.08 9.29 -2.90
CA CYS A 57 -1.58 10.26 -3.86
C CYS A 57 -2.53 11.26 -3.21
N VAL A 58 -3.46 10.80 -2.35
CA VAL A 58 -4.37 11.69 -1.60
C VAL A 58 -3.59 12.65 -0.69
N ARG A 59 -2.38 12.27 -0.26
CA ARG A 59 -1.50 13.08 0.59
C ARG A 59 -0.45 13.87 -0.19
N GLY A 60 -0.38 13.74 -1.51
CA GLY A 60 0.63 14.42 -2.34
C GLY A 60 2.06 13.89 -2.16
N ASN A 61 2.24 12.69 -1.63
CA ASN A 61 3.54 12.08 -1.35
C ASN A 61 4.18 11.50 -2.63
N LEU A 62 4.61 12.38 -3.55
CA LEU A 62 5.17 12.01 -4.87
C LEU A 62 6.35 11.04 -4.77
N TYR A 63 7.23 11.23 -3.78
CA TYR A 63 8.38 10.35 -3.58
C TYR A 63 7.93 8.91 -3.31
N VAL A 64 6.98 8.72 -2.39
CA VAL A 64 6.41 7.40 -2.10
C VAL A 64 5.73 6.81 -3.33
N ALA A 65 4.96 7.61 -4.07
CA ALA A 65 4.27 7.15 -5.28
C ALA A 65 5.26 6.59 -6.31
N ARG A 66 6.35 7.31 -6.60
CA ARG A 66 7.41 6.84 -7.50
C ARG A 66 8.02 5.52 -7.03
N TYR A 67 8.24 5.37 -5.72
CA TYR A 67 8.78 4.14 -5.17
C TYR A 67 7.81 2.97 -5.30
N LEU A 68 6.55 3.14 -4.91
CA LEU A 68 5.52 2.11 -5.06
C LEU A 68 5.41 1.64 -6.52
N ILE A 69 5.37 2.58 -7.47
CA ILE A 69 5.35 2.27 -8.91
C ILE A 69 6.59 1.48 -9.34
N SER A 70 7.79 1.87 -8.87
CA SER A 70 9.03 1.15 -9.20
C SER A 70 9.08 -0.28 -8.65
N TYR A 71 8.28 -0.59 -7.62
CA TYR A 71 8.12 -1.93 -7.04
C TYR A 71 6.89 -2.67 -7.57
N GLY A 72 6.26 -2.18 -8.65
CA GLY A 72 5.16 -2.85 -9.33
C GLY A 72 3.76 -2.51 -8.83
N ALA A 73 3.58 -1.34 -8.19
CA ALA A 73 2.24 -0.84 -7.93
C ALA A 73 1.49 -0.57 -9.24
N ASP A 74 0.28 -1.10 -9.35
CA ASP A 74 -0.59 -0.89 -10.49
C ASP A 74 -1.33 0.45 -10.34
N VAL A 75 -1.02 1.37 -11.25
CA VAL A 75 -1.60 2.72 -11.32
C VAL A 75 -3.03 2.73 -11.85
N ASN A 76 -3.56 1.60 -12.32
CA ASN A 76 -4.92 1.51 -12.86
C ASN A 76 -5.91 0.90 -11.88
N GLN A 77 -5.45 0.61 -10.65
CA GLN A 77 -6.32 0.08 -9.60
C GLN A 77 -7.40 1.11 -9.27
N CYS A 78 -8.65 0.65 -9.23
CA CYS A 78 -9.78 1.49 -8.88
C CYS A 78 -10.22 1.20 -7.44
N SER A 79 -10.27 2.19 -6.56
CA SER A 79 -10.90 2.03 -5.23
C SER A 79 -12.42 1.80 -5.36
N GLN A 80 -13.10 1.42 -4.28
CA GLN A 80 -14.57 1.30 -4.29
C GLN A 80 -15.25 2.65 -4.57
N ASP A 81 -14.59 3.76 -4.22
CA ASP A 81 -15.07 5.12 -4.45
C ASP A 81 -14.78 5.65 -5.86
N GLY A 82 -14.24 4.80 -6.76
CA GLY A 82 -13.98 5.17 -8.15
C GLY A 82 -12.67 5.93 -8.38
N ILE A 83 -11.83 6.10 -7.35
CA ILE A 83 -10.51 6.73 -7.49
C ILE A 83 -9.61 5.78 -8.28
N ARG A 84 -8.96 6.30 -9.32
CA ARG A 84 -7.98 5.61 -10.17
C ARG A 84 -6.65 6.35 -10.11
#